data_AF-A0A2K4YER0-F1
#
_entry.id   AF-A0A2K4YER0-F1
#
_cell.length_a   1.000
_cell.length_b   1.000
_cell.length_c   1.000
_cell.angle_alpha   90.00
_cell.angle_beta   90.00
_cell.angle_gamma   90.00
#
_symmetry.space_group_name_H-M   'P 1'
#
loop_
_entity.id
_entity.type
_entity.pdbx_description
1 polymer ?
#
loop_
_entity_poly.entity_id
_entity_poly.type
_entity_poly.pdbx_seq_one_letter_code
_entity_poly.pdbx_strand_id
1 'polypeptide(L)' 'MDDESTYSDVNAQTAERIADAPLPTAATLRMRQNIFVQFWRFVRINLKMLRIIYGHG' A
#
# COMPACT_ATOMS: atom_id res chain seq x y z
N MET A 1 17.25 0.35 -34.35
CA MET A 1 17.11 -0.93 -33.60
C MET A 1 17.58 -0.68 -32.17
N ASP A 2 17.11 0.42 -31.57
CA ASP A 2 17.80 1.10 -30.46
C ASP A 2 16.86 1.28 -29.25
N ASP A 3 15.57 1.09 -29.46
CA ASP A 3 14.52 1.14 -28.44
C ASP A 3 14.63 -0.04 -27.45
N GLU A 4 14.92 -1.26 -27.93
CA GLU A 4 14.99 -2.47 -27.07
C GLU A 4 16.08 -2.36 -25.99
N SER A 5 17.26 -1.83 -26.33
CA SER A 5 18.35 -1.60 -25.37
C SER A 5 17.95 -0.57 -24.33
N THR A 6 17.31 0.52 -24.78
CA THR A 6 16.88 1.61 -23.90
C THR A 6 15.86 1.11 -22.87
N TYR A 7 14.84 0.35 -23.29
CA TYR A 7 13.85 -0.25 -22.37
C TYR A 7 14.46 -1.23 -21.37
N SER A 8 15.44 -2.02 -21.80
CA SER A 8 16.23 -2.91 -20.93
C SER A 8 16.93 -2.15 -19.82
N ASP A 9 17.61 -1.05 -20.15
CA ASP A 9 18.36 -0.23 -19.19
C ASP A 9 17.43 0.48 -18.18
N VAL A 10 16.27 0.97 -18.63
CA VAL A 10 15.28 1.57 -17.71
C VAL A 10 14.72 0.53 -16.74
N ASN A 11 14.48 -0.69 -17.22
CA ASN A 11 13.97 -1.79 -16.39
C ASN A 11 15.02 -2.22 -15.34
N ALA A 12 16.29 -2.33 -15.73
CA ALA A 12 17.38 -2.64 -14.80
C ALA A 12 17.52 -1.58 -13.70
N GLN A 13 17.51 -0.29 -14.08
CA GLN A 13 17.57 0.82 -13.11
C GLN A 13 16.34 0.84 -12.18
N THR A 14 15.17 0.49 -12.69
CA THR A 14 13.93 0.41 -11.89
C THR A 14 13.98 -0.78 -10.94
N ALA A 15 14.51 -1.93 -11.37
CA ALA A 15 14.70 -3.11 -10.53
C ALA A 15 15.67 -2.86 -9.37
N GLU A 16 16.77 -2.14 -9.61
CA GLU A 16 17.69 -1.71 -8.55
C GLU A 16 17.00 -0.81 -7.52
N ARG A 17 16.19 0.15 -7.97
CA ARG A 17 15.41 1.03 -7.09
C ARG A 17 14.32 0.29 -6.29
N ILE A 18 13.76 -0.79 -6.84
CA ILE A 18 12.78 -1.64 -6.16
C ILE A 18 13.47 -2.50 -5.08
N ALA A 19 14.69 -2.97 -5.34
CA ALA A 19 15.47 -3.76 -4.40
C ALA A 19 15.86 -2.97 -3.13
N ASP A 20 16.04 -1.65 -3.27
CA ASP A 20 16.38 -0.74 -2.17
C ASP A 20 15.17 -0.29 -1.34
N ALA A 21 13.95 -0.63 -1.76
CA ALA A 21 12.77 -0.35 -0.96
C ALA A 21 12.88 -1.14 0.35
N PRO A 22 12.76 -0.49 1.52
CA PRO A 22 12.83 -1.20 2.79
C PRO A 22 11.76 -2.28 2.80
N LEU A 23 12.20 -3.54 2.92
CA LEU A 23 11.30 -4.68 2.96
C LEU A 23 10.26 -4.45 4.06
N PRO A 24 8.97 -4.72 3.79
CA PRO A 24 7.94 -4.59 4.81
C PRO A 24 8.37 -5.40 6.03
N THR A 25 8.68 -4.71 7.12
CA THR A 25 9.12 -5.35 8.35
C THR A 25 8.08 -6.38 8.79
N ALA A 26 8.51 -7.46 9.44
CA ALA A 26 7.60 -8.51 9.90
C ALA A 26 6.40 -7.96 10.70
N ALA A 27 6.59 -6.82 11.39
CA ALA A 27 5.52 -6.07 12.06
C ALA A 27 4.46 -5.52 11.08
N THR A 28 4.87 -4.89 9.99
CA THR A 28 3.93 -4.38 8.97
C THR A 28 3.19 -5.50 8.24
N LEU A 29 3.86 -6.63 8.00
CA LEU A 29 3.23 -7.81 7.40
C LEU A 29 2.17 -8.41 8.34
N ARG A 30 2.52 -8.61 9.62
CA ARG A 30 1.59 -9.10 10.65
C ARG A 30 0.38 -8.19 10.84
N MET A 31 0.58 -6.88 10.83
CA MET A 31 -0.52 -5.91 10.93
C MET A 31 -1.46 -5.98 9.73
N ARG A 32 -0.93 -6.22 8.51
CA ARG A 32 -1.74 -6.39 7.30
C ARG A 32 -2.52 -7.70 7.30
N GLN A 33 -1.97 -8.78 7.84
CA GLN A 33 -2.61 -10.10 7.90
C GLN A 33 -3.59 -10.27 9.07
N ASN A 34 -3.63 -9.33 10.01
CA ASN A 34 -4.49 -9.44 11.19
C ASN A 34 -5.94 -9.02 10.87
N ILE A 35 -6.84 -10.01 10.81
CA ILE A 35 -8.27 -9.83 10.55
C ILE A 35 -8.92 -8.89 11.58
N PHE A 36 -8.54 -8.95 12.87
CA PHE A 36 -9.08 -8.06 13.89
C PHE A 36 -8.74 -6.58 13.62
N VAL A 37 -7.51 -6.32 13.16
CA VAL A 37 -7.07 -4.97 12.78
C VAL A 37 -7.83 -4.49 11.54
N GLN A 38 -8.04 -5.35 10.55
CA GLN A 38 -8.83 -5.02 9.37
C GLN A 38 -10.30 -4.73 9.73
N PHE A 39 -10.92 -5.57 10.57
CA PHE A 39 -12.28 -5.38 11.04
C PHE A 39 -12.45 -4.06 11.81
N TRP A 40 -11.53 -3.76 12.72
CA TRP A 40 -11.53 -2.49 13.44
C TRP A 40 -11.42 -1.28 12.51
N ARG A 41 -10.52 -1.33 11.51
CA ARG A 41 -10.39 -0.28 10.50
C ARG A 41 -11.68 -0.11 9.70
N PHE A 42 -12.31 -1.22 9.31
CA PHE A 42 -13.60 -1.19 8.61
C PHE A 42 -14.67 -0.51 9.45
N VAL A 43 -14.88 -0.94 10.70
CA VAL A 43 -15.87 -0.34 11.61
C VAL A 43 -15.60 1.16 11.79
N ARG A 44 -14.34 1.54 12.05
CA ARG A 44 -13.95 2.95 12.28
C ARG A 44 -14.18 3.85 11.07
N ILE A 45 -13.95 3.35 9.85
CA ILE A 45 -14.22 4.10 8.62
C ILE A 45 -15.73 4.28 8.42
N ASN A 46 -16.50 3.20 8.56
CA ASN A 46 -17.96 3.24 8.42
C ASN A 46 -18.58 4.18 9.46
N LEU A 47 -18.15 4.12 10.72
CA LEU A 47 -18.61 5.04 11.77
C LEU A 47 -18.22 6.50 11.49
N LYS A 48 -17.04 6.76 10.92
CA LYS A 48 -16.64 8.13 10.54
C LYS A 48 -17.54 8.67 9.43
N MET A 49 -17.84 7.86 8.41
CA MET A 49 -18.79 8.25 7.36
C MET A 49 -20.18 8.49 7.94
N LEU A 50 -20.67 7.57 8.78
CA LEU A 50 -21.96 7.68 9.45
C LEU A 50 -22.06 8.95 10.28
N ARG A 51 -21.01 9.29 11.05
CA ARG A 51 -20.93 10.54 11.81
C ARG A 51 -20.95 11.78 10.92
N ILE A 52 -20.31 11.74 9.75
CA ILE A 52 -20.37 12.88 8.81
C ILE A 52 -21.80 13.04 8.27
N ILE A 53 -22.47 11.95 7.93
CA ILE A 53 -23.85 11.97 7.43
C ILE A 53 -24.82 12.51 8.49
N TYR A 54 -24.74 12.02 9.74
CA TYR A 54 -25.65 12.45 10.80
C TYR A 54 -25.24 13.73 11.54
N GLY A 55 -23.96 14.10 11.50
CA GLY A 55 -23.44 15.31 12.14
C GLY A 55 -23.45 16.55 11.23
N HIS A 56 -23.77 16.37 9.94
CA HIS A 56 -24.03 17.43 8.98
C HIS A 56 -25.53 17.55 8.67
N GLY A 57 -26.37 17.30 9.68
CA GLY A 57 -27.80 17.58 9.71
C GLY A 57 -28.11 18.63 10.77
#